data_AF-A0A933G2U5-F1
#
_entry.id   AF-A0A933G2U5-F1
#
_cell.length_a   1.000
_cell.length_b   1.000
_cell.length_c   1.000
_cell.angle_alpha   90.00
_cell.angle_beta   90.00
_cell.angle_gamma   90.00
#
_symmetry.space_group_name_H-M   'P 1'
#
loop_
_entity.id
_entity.type
_entity.pdbx_description
1 polymer ?
#
loop_
_entity_poly.entity_id
_entity_poly.type
_entity_poly.pdbx_seq_one_letter_code
_entity_poly.pdbx_strand_id
1 'polypeptide(L)'
;MDDAWVWLLALAGALVVLLVLAVVLVVRQPGEARLLAQRIGRLPWRRKGALAWALVRDARVPLWVRAIVPGVVAYLLMPIDIIPDFIPVVGHLDDVLVVLVAAGLLVRFAPSDVLEEHLDRLEQDLVGTDL
;
A
#
# COMPACT_ATOMS: atom_id res chain seq x y z
N MET A 1 -37.63 -17.77 14.64
CA MET A 1 -36.24 -17.68 15.13
C MET A 1 -35.43 -17.61 13.86
N ASP A 2 -35.07 -16.39 13.49
CA ASP A 2 -35.13 -15.99 12.09
C ASP A 2 -33.77 -16.13 11.41
N ASP A 3 -33.73 -16.90 10.33
CA ASP A 3 -32.52 -17.19 9.54
C ASP A 3 -31.89 -15.94 8.89
N ALA A 4 -32.58 -14.79 8.97
CA ALA A 4 -32.15 -13.50 8.44
C ALA A 4 -30.74 -13.09 8.94
N TRP A 5 -30.42 -13.37 10.20
CA TRP A 5 -29.09 -13.06 10.75
C TRP A 5 -27.98 -13.92 10.14
N VAL A 6 -28.28 -15.18 9.80
CA VAL A 6 -27.32 -16.08 9.13
C VAL A 6 -27.00 -15.58 7.73
N TRP A 7 -28.02 -15.14 6.98
CA TRP A 7 -27.83 -14.55 5.65
C TRP A 7 -27.08 -13.21 5.69
N LEU A 8 -27.32 -12.38 6.70
CA LEU A 8 -26.56 -11.14 6.92
C LEU A 8 -25.08 -11.42 7.19
N LEU A 9 -24.77 -12.39 8.05
CA LEU A 9 -23.39 -12.79 8.33
C LEU A 9 -22.71 -13.39 7.09
N ALA A 10 -23.42 -14.22 6.33
CA ALA A 10 -22.90 -14.82 5.10
C ALA A 10 -22.59 -13.75 4.03
N LEU A 11 -23.48 -12.77 3.86
CA LEU A 11 -23.27 -11.66 2.92
C LEU A 11 -22.09 -10.77 3.34
N ALA A 12 -21.99 -10.44 4.63
CA ALA A 12 -20.86 -9.69 5.16
C ALA A 12 -19.54 -10.44 4.96
N GLY A 13 -19.51 -11.75 5.25
CA GLY A 13 -18.33 -12.58 5.00
C GLY A 13 -17.94 -12.63 3.52
N ALA A 14 -18.91 -12.80 2.62
CA ALA A 14 -18.66 -12.78 1.17
C ALA A 14 -18.10 -11.42 0.71
N LEU A 15 -18.63 -10.31 1.24
CA LEU A 15 -18.13 -8.97 0.95
C LEU A 15 -16.67 -8.79 1.39
N VAL A 16 -16.31 -9.28 2.58
CA VAL A 16 -14.92 -9.26 3.08
C VAL A 16 -14.01 -10.10 2.19
N VAL A 17 -14.42 -11.30 1.78
CA VAL A 17 -13.63 -12.15 0.87
C VAL A 17 -13.43 -11.47 -0.48
N LEU A 18 -14.47 -10.85 -1.04
CA LEU A 18 -14.38 -10.10 -2.29
C LEU A 18 -13.45 -8.88 -2.16
N LEU A 19 -13.51 -8.17 -1.03
CA LEU A 19 -12.60 -7.06 -0.73
C LEU A 19 -11.15 -7.54 -0.67
N VAL A 20 -10.86 -8.59 0.09
CA VAL A 20 -9.51 -9.17 0.20
C VAL A 20 -9.01 -9.64 -1.17
N LEU A 21 -9.87 -10.31 -1.95
CA LEU A 21 -9.51 -10.74 -3.30
C LEU A 21 -9.19 -9.53 -4.19
N ALA A 22 -10.01 -8.48 -4.17
CA ALA A 22 -9.76 -7.26 -4.92
C ALA A 22 -8.42 -6.63 -4.52
N VAL A 23 -8.12 -6.55 -3.22
CA VAL A 23 -6.82 -6.08 -2.73
C VAL A 23 -5.68 -6.94 -3.23
N VAL A 24 -5.80 -8.27 -3.16
CA VAL A 24 -4.78 -9.18 -3.69
C VAL A 24 -4.58 -8.97 -5.19
N LEU A 25 -5.64 -8.73 -5.97
CA LEU A 25 -5.53 -8.42 -7.40
C LEU A 25 -4.86 -7.08 -7.68
N VAL A 26 -5.08 -6.07 -6.82
CA VAL A 26 -4.42 -4.75 -6.90
C VAL A 26 -2.93 -4.85 -6.55
N VAL A 27 -2.61 -5.57 -5.47
CA VAL A 27 -1.23 -5.79 -4.98
C VAL A 27 -0.46 -6.74 -5.90
N ARG A 28 -1.16 -7.57 -6.68
CA ARG A 28 -0.55 -8.39 -7.73
C ARG A 28 0.01 -7.50 -8.86
N GLN A 29 1.30 -7.24 -8.75
CA GLN A 29 2.05 -6.45 -9.73
C GLN A 29 2.25 -7.19 -11.07
N PRO A 30 2.11 -6.49 -12.22
CA PRO A 30 2.57 -6.98 -13.52
C PRO A 30 4.09 -7.18 -13.54
N GLY A 31 4.61 -7.99 -14.47
CA GLY A 31 5.98 -8.53 -14.43
C GLY A 31 7.10 -7.51 -14.19
N GLU A 32 7.06 -6.36 -14.88
CA GLU A 32 8.07 -5.29 -14.75
C GLU A 32 8.01 -4.62 -13.36
N ALA A 33 6.82 -4.25 -12.90
CA ALA A 33 6.60 -3.70 -11.56
C ALA A 33 6.99 -4.68 -10.44
N ARG A 34 6.98 -5.99 -10.73
CA ARG A 34 7.39 -7.03 -9.79
C ARG A 34 8.90 -7.02 -9.53
N LEU A 35 9.72 -6.61 -10.50
CA LEU A 35 11.18 -6.46 -10.32
C LEU A 35 11.48 -5.26 -9.45
N LEU A 36 10.81 -4.14 -9.69
CA LEU A 36 10.93 -2.93 -8.85
C LEU A 36 10.45 -3.19 -7.43
N ALA A 37 9.30 -3.85 -7.26
CA ALA A 37 8.81 -4.25 -5.95
C ALA A 37 9.82 -5.15 -5.19
N GLN A 38 10.50 -6.08 -5.88
CA GLN A 38 11.55 -6.89 -5.26
C GLN A 38 12.77 -6.08 -4.83
N ARG A 39 13.20 -5.11 -5.65
CA ARG A 39 14.30 -4.20 -5.28
C ARG A 39 13.94 -3.33 -4.07
N ILE A 40 12.76 -2.69 -4.11
CA ILE A 40 12.22 -1.91 -2.99
C ILE A 40 12.07 -2.78 -1.74
N GLY A 41 11.72 -4.05 -1.90
CA GLY A 41 11.61 -5.03 -0.81
C GLY A 41 12.89 -5.16 0.01
N ARG A 42 14.07 -5.06 -0.63
CA ARG A 42 15.39 -5.13 0.01
C ARG A 42 15.76 -3.86 0.77
N LEU A 43 15.10 -2.73 0.49
CA LEU A 43 15.42 -1.49 1.19
C LEU A 43 14.99 -1.55 2.66
N PRO A 44 15.78 -0.95 3.57
CA PRO A 44 15.36 -0.78 4.95
C PRO A 44 14.13 0.13 5.01
N TRP A 45 13.27 -0.08 6.00
CA TRP A 45 12.00 0.63 6.16
C TRP A 45 12.14 2.17 6.12
N ARG A 46 13.25 2.72 6.62
CA ARG A 46 13.56 4.16 6.54
C ARG A 46 13.62 4.69 5.10
N ARG A 47 14.24 3.91 4.20
CA ARG A 47 14.42 4.27 2.79
C ARG A 47 13.14 4.06 1.99
N LYS A 48 12.28 3.11 2.38
CA LYS A 48 10.93 2.96 1.79
C LYS A 48 10.10 4.22 1.99
N GLY A 49 10.13 4.80 3.19
CA GLY A 49 9.50 6.09 3.47
C GLY A 49 10.11 7.23 2.65
N ALA A 50 11.44 7.28 2.55
CA ALA A 50 12.13 8.29 1.74
C ALA A 50 11.79 8.18 0.24
N LEU A 51 11.70 6.96 -0.31
CA LEU A 51 11.29 6.71 -1.69
C LEU A 51 9.86 7.18 -1.93
N ALA A 52 8.93 6.78 -1.06
CA ALA A 52 7.54 7.23 -1.15
C ALA A 52 7.44 8.76 -1.12
N TRP A 53 8.20 9.41 -0.25
CA TRP A 53 8.25 10.88 -0.18
C TRP A 53 8.87 11.53 -1.42
N ALA A 54 9.93 10.93 -1.99
CA ALA A 54 10.55 11.41 -3.22
C ALA A 54 9.55 11.38 -4.40
N LEU A 55 8.79 10.28 -4.53
CA LEU A 55 7.75 10.13 -5.55
C LEU A 55 6.63 11.16 -5.39
N VAL A 56 6.23 11.48 -4.15
CA VAL A 56 5.20 12.51 -3.86
C VAL A 56 5.67 13.90 -4.28
N ARG A 57 6.97 14.19 -4.21
CA ARG A 57 7.54 15.50 -4.57
C ARG A 57 7.86 15.62 -6.05
N ASP A 58 8.01 14.51 -6.76
CA ASP A 58 8.34 14.53 -8.18
C ASP A 58 7.11 14.91 -9.04
N ALA A 59 7.24 15.99 -9.80
CA ALA A 59 6.15 16.50 -10.65
C ALA A 59 5.82 15.57 -11.84
N ARG A 60 6.73 14.67 -12.20
CA ARG A 60 6.52 13.66 -13.25
C ARG A 60 5.52 12.58 -12.83
N VAL A 61 5.33 12.39 -11.52
CA VAL A 61 4.36 11.42 -10.99
C VAL A 61 2.94 12.03 -11.08
N PRO A 62 1.94 11.29 -11.59
CA PRO A 62 0.56 11.80 -11.65
C PRO A 62 0.04 12.22 -10.28
N LEU A 63 -0.72 13.33 -10.23
CA LEU A 63 -1.21 13.90 -8.96
C LEU A 63 -1.98 12.89 -8.12
N TRP A 64 -2.80 12.05 -8.74
CA TRP A 64 -3.59 11.03 -8.04
C TRP A 64 -2.70 9.93 -7.42
N VAL A 65 -1.55 9.60 -8.02
CA VAL A 65 -0.55 8.67 -7.46
C VAL A 65 0.20 9.35 -6.31
N ARG A 66 0.58 10.62 -6.48
CA ARG A 66 1.21 11.43 -5.42
C ARG A 66 0.30 11.62 -4.21
N ALA A 67 -1.02 11.66 -4.42
CA ALA A 67 -2.01 11.79 -3.36
C ALA A 67 -2.17 10.53 -2.51
N ILE A 68 -1.69 9.36 -2.96
CA ILE A 68 -1.80 8.10 -2.21
C ILE A 68 -1.08 8.21 -0.85
N VAL A 69 0.16 8.67 -0.84
CA VAL A 69 0.96 8.78 0.39
C VAL A 69 0.33 9.72 1.44
N PRO A 70 -0.01 10.99 1.13
CA PRO A 70 -0.68 11.84 2.10
C PRO A 70 -2.08 11.31 2.44
N GLY A 71 -2.76 10.60 1.54
CA GLY A 71 -4.02 9.92 1.83
C GLY A 71 -3.87 8.82 2.89
N VAL A 72 -2.85 7.99 2.78
CA VAL A 72 -2.52 6.97 3.80
C VAL A 72 -2.12 7.61 5.12
N VAL A 73 -1.32 8.67 5.10
CA VAL A 73 -0.94 9.39 6.32
C VAL A 73 -2.18 10.01 6.99
N ALA A 74 -3.06 10.64 6.21
CA ALA A 74 -4.31 11.19 6.71
C ALA A 74 -5.21 10.11 7.29
N TYR A 75 -5.26 8.93 6.65
CA TYR A 75 -5.97 7.75 7.14
C TYR A 75 -5.43 7.26 8.49
N LEU A 76 -4.13 7.01 8.58
CA LEU A 76 -3.49 6.52 9.81
C LEU A 76 -3.55 7.52 10.97
N LEU A 77 -3.71 8.82 10.67
CA LEU A 77 -3.90 9.87 11.67
C LEU A 77 -5.37 10.14 12.00
N MET A 78 -6.30 9.54 11.25
CA MET A 78 -7.72 9.72 11.46
C MET A 78 -8.14 8.92 12.71
N PRO A 79 -8.87 9.53 13.65
CA PRO A 79 -9.30 8.86 14.90
C PRO A 79 -10.52 7.95 14.70
N ILE A 80 -10.84 7.57 13.45
CA ILE A 80 -12.04 6.79 13.10
C ILE A 80 -11.59 5.49 12.45
N ASP A 81 -11.83 4.37 13.15
CA ASP A 81 -11.72 3.03 12.57
C ASP A 81 -12.90 2.78 11.62
N ILE A 82 -12.61 2.50 10.35
CA ILE A 82 -13.64 2.15 9.35
C ILE A 82 -14.30 0.81 9.72
N ILE A 83 -13.59 -0.04 10.46
CA ILE A 83 -14.09 -1.32 10.96
C ILE A 83 -14.48 -1.16 12.43
N PRO A 84 -15.79 -1.22 12.76
CA PRO A 84 -16.23 -1.26 14.15
C PRO A 84 -15.60 -2.45 14.88
N ASP A 85 -15.16 -2.23 16.13
CA ASP A 85 -14.43 -3.14 17.04
C ASP A 85 -15.13 -4.48 17.41
N PHE A 86 -16.04 -5.00 16.59
CA PHE A 86 -16.77 -6.24 16.86
C PHE A 86 -15.94 -7.53 16.68
N ILE A 87 -14.73 -7.45 16.11
CA ILE A 87 -13.85 -8.61 15.96
C ILE A 87 -12.45 -8.27 16.49
N PRO A 88 -12.03 -8.79 17.67
CA PRO A 88 -10.79 -8.44 18.38
C PRO A 88 -9.46 -8.64 17.62
N VAL A 89 -9.49 -9.18 16.40
CA VAL A 89 -8.30 -9.45 15.56
C VAL A 89 -8.33 -8.66 14.24
N VAL A 90 -9.48 -8.08 13.85
CA VAL A 90 -9.67 -7.49 12.50
C VAL A 90 -9.32 -6.01 12.45
N GLY A 91 -9.40 -5.27 13.56
CA GLY A 91 -9.14 -3.82 13.57
C GLY A 91 -7.76 -3.44 13.03
N HIS A 92 -6.71 -4.23 13.31
CA HIS A 92 -5.35 -3.93 12.83
C HIS A 92 -5.09 -4.44 11.40
N LEU A 93 -5.96 -5.30 10.88
CA LEU A 93 -5.81 -5.84 9.52
C LEU A 93 -6.06 -4.76 8.47
N ASP A 94 -6.92 -3.81 8.81
CA ASP A 94 -7.29 -2.65 8.01
C ASP A 94 -6.07 -1.78 7.69
N ASP A 95 -5.28 -1.40 8.70
CA ASP A 95 -4.11 -0.53 8.50
C ASP A 95 -3.08 -1.19 7.58
N VAL A 96 -2.84 -2.49 7.81
CA VAL A 96 -1.94 -3.28 6.97
C VAL A 96 -2.47 -3.37 5.55
N LEU A 97 -3.78 -3.56 5.37
CA LEU A 97 -4.41 -3.63 4.06
C LEU A 97 -4.25 -2.30 3.31
N VAL A 98 -4.49 -1.17 3.98
CA VAL A 98 -4.35 0.18 3.41
C VAL A 98 -2.91 0.42 2.97
N VAL A 99 -1.93 0.11 3.81
CA VAL A 99 -0.50 0.28 3.48
C VAL A 99 -0.09 -0.62 2.32
N LEU A 100 -0.53 -1.88 2.29
CA LEU A 100 -0.23 -2.81 1.21
C LEU A 100 -0.83 -2.37 -0.12
N VAL A 101 -2.09 -1.95 -0.12
CA VAL A 101 -2.77 -1.41 -1.32
C VAL A 101 -2.05 -0.17 -1.80
N ALA A 102 -1.75 0.78 -0.91
CA ALA A 102 -1.06 2.00 -1.26
C ALA A 102 0.32 1.76 -1.86
N ALA A 103 1.13 0.90 -1.24
CA ALA A 103 2.44 0.51 -1.78
C ALA A 103 2.29 -0.18 -3.15
N GLY A 104 1.28 -1.04 -3.30
CA GLY A 104 0.94 -1.69 -4.55
C GLY A 104 0.60 -0.69 -5.66
N LEU A 105 -0.30 0.25 -5.37
CA LEU A 105 -0.72 1.30 -6.29
C LEU A 105 0.43 2.23 -6.67
N LEU A 106 1.26 2.64 -5.70
CA LEU A 106 2.44 3.48 -5.97
C LEU A 106 3.39 2.81 -6.95
N VAL A 107 3.76 1.55 -6.72
CA VAL A 107 4.68 0.84 -7.61
C VAL A 107 4.04 0.54 -8.97
N ARG A 108 2.73 0.30 -9.01
CA ARG A 108 1.99 -0.03 -10.24
C ARG A 108 1.82 1.18 -11.16
N PHE A 109 1.60 2.36 -10.59
CA PHE A 109 1.16 3.54 -11.33
C PHE A 109 2.16 4.70 -11.31
N ALA A 110 3.20 4.64 -10.47
CA ALA A 110 4.34 5.53 -10.64
C ALA A 110 5.03 5.22 -11.98
N PRO A 111 5.44 6.24 -12.75
CA PRO A 111 6.29 6.04 -13.92
C PRO A 111 7.55 5.25 -13.53
N SER A 112 7.83 4.16 -14.25
CA SER A 112 8.91 3.24 -13.92
C SER A 112 10.28 3.89 -14.01
N ASP A 113 10.47 4.80 -14.96
CA ASP A 113 11.67 5.63 -15.13
C ASP A 113 11.95 6.49 -13.90
N VAL A 114 10.92 7.14 -13.35
CA VAL A 114 11.02 7.97 -12.14
C VAL A 114 11.29 7.10 -10.91
N LEU A 115 10.59 5.98 -10.80
CA LEU A 115 10.74 5.05 -9.68
C LEU A 115 12.16 4.45 -9.64
N GLU A 116 12.68 4.02 -10.79
CA GLU A 116 14.04 3.51 -10.95
C GLU A 116 15.07 4.58 -10.61
N GLU A 117 14.93 5.81 -11.13
CA GLU A 117 15.87 6.91 -10.85
C GLU A 117 16.01 7.19 -9.34
N HIS A 118 14.87 7.29 -8.63
CA HIS A 118 14.89 7.51 -7.18
C HIS A 118 15.39 6.30 -6.40
N LEU A 119 15.08 5.09 -6.86
CA LEU A 119 15.55 3.85 -6.26
C LEU A 119 17.07 3.69 -6.39
N ASP A 120 17.62 3.93 -7.58
CA ASP A 120 19.05 3.87 -7.86
C ASP A 120 19.81 4.88 -7.00
N ARG A 121 19.30 6.11 -6.88
CA ARG A 121 19.88 7.14 -6.00
C ARG A 121 19.93 6.67 -4.54
N LEU A 122 18.86 6.05 -4.04
CA LEU A 122 18.83 5.51 -2.67
C LEU A 122 19.76 4.31 -2.48
N GLU A 123 19.94 3.47 -3.49
CA GLU A 123 20.87 2.33 -3.46
C GLU A 123 22.34 2.80 -3.50
N GLN A 124 22.67 3.83 -4.28
CA GLN A 124 24.01 4.43 -4.31
C GLN A 124 24.39 5.05 -2.96
N ASP A 125 23.45 5.75 -2.32
CA ASP A 125 23.67 6.29 -0.97
C ASP A 125 23.99 5.19 0.05
N LEU A 126 23.38 4.01 -0.08
CA LEU A 126 23.63 2.89 0.84
C LEU A 126 25.08 2.39 0.71
N VAL A 127 25.55 2.21 -0.52
CA VAL A 127 26.92 1.79 -0.81
C VAL A 127 27.94 2.84 -0.35
N GLY A 128 27.61 4.14 -0.48
CA GLY A 128 28.49 5.23 -0.07
C GLY A 128 28.65 5.41 1.45
N THR A 129 27.68 4.95 2.26
CA THR A 129 27.76 5.00 3.74
C THR A 129 28.58 3.88 4.38
N ASP A 130 29.01 2.88 3.61
CA ASP A 130 29.79 1.72 4.10
C ASP A 130 31.32 1.90 3.96
N LEU A 131 31.80 3.13 3.66
CA LEU A 131 33.23 3.52 3.56
C LEU A 131 33.60 4.56 4.62
#